data_AF-A0A6G3WHL5-F1
#
_entry.id   AF-A0A6G3WHL5-F1
#
_cell.length_a   1.000
_cell.length_b   1.000
_cell.length_c   1.000
_cell.angle_alpha   90.00
_cell.angle_beta   90.00
_cell.angle_gamma   90.00
#
_symmetry.space_group_name_H-M   'P 1'
#
loop_
_entity.id
_entity.type
_entity.pdbx_description
1 polymer ?
#
loop_
_entity_poly.entity_id
_entity_poly.type
_entity_poly.pdbx_seq_one_letter_code
_entity_poly.pdbx_strand_id
1 'polypeptide(L)'
;MGKHKGRAWHSRLLAAALGVTALAAATSVWTAQADTSGGRPSASVASPDKRDRPVAKVAAEIAHASDRGARGVNITIDDGP
;
A
#
# COMPACT_ATOMS: atom_id res chain seq x y z
N MET A 1 -49.07 -27.87 1.68
CA MET A 1 -47.97 -27.08 2.29
C MET A 1 -47.04 -26.56 1.20
N GLY A 2 -46.89 -25.25 1.01
CA GLY A 2 -46.02 -24.73 -0.09
C GLY A 2 -45.60 -23.26 0.01
N LYS A 3 -46.15 -22.49 0.97
CA LYS A 3 -45.94 -21.04 1.07
C LYS A 3 -44.76 -20.62 1.98
N HIS A 4 -44.17 -21.55 2.73
CA HIS A 4 -43.09 -21.29 3.69
C HIS A 4 -41.68 -21.52 3.12
N LYS A 5 -41.56 -22.36 2.08
CA LYS A 5 -40.25 -22.74 1.51
C LYS A 5 -39.60 -21.60 0.73
N GLY A 6 -40.39 -20.79 0.02
CA GLY A 6 -39.92 -19.60 -0.69
C GLY A 6 -39.54 -18.44 0.22
N ARG A 7 -40.31 -18.16 1.28
CA ARG A 7 -40.02 -17.06 2.23
C ARG A 7 -38.68 -17.25 2.94
N ALA A 8 -38.33 -18.48 3.29
CA ALA A 8 -37.06 -18.83 3.91
C ALA A 8 -35.86 -18.65 2.96
N TRP A 9 -36.07 -18.78 1.64
CA TRP A 9 -35.02 -18.57 0.64
C TRP A 9 -34.71 -17.09 0.44
N HIS A 10 -35.75 -16.27 0.30
CA HIS A 10 -35.59 -14.81 0.15
C HIS A 10 -35.01 -14.17 1.40
N SER A 11 -35.38 -14.64 2.60
CA SER A 11 -34.79 -14.13 3.85
C SER A 11 -33.31 -14.48 3.98
N ARG A 12 -32.90 -15.67 3.52
CA ARG A 12 -31.48 -16.07 3.47
C ARG A 12 -30.68 -15.21 2.48
N LEU A 13 -31.23 -14.94 1.30
CA LEU A 13 -30.59 -14.06 0.31
C LEU A 13 -30.46 -12.63 0.83
N LEU A 14 -31.52 -12.09 1.46
CA LEU A 14 -31.47 -10.77 2.06
C LEU A 14 -30.43 -10.69 3.19
N ALA A 15 -30.40 -11.68 4.09
CA ALA A 15 -29.41 -11.76 5.15
C ALA A 15 -27.98 -11.86 4.59
N ALA A 16 -27.77 -12.65 3.53
CA ALA A 16 -26.47 -12.75 2.86
C ALA A 16 -26.05 -11.41 2.24
N ALA A 17 -26.95 -10.73 1.53
CA ALA A 17 -26.66 -9.43 0.92
C ALA A 17 -26.29 -8.37 1.98
N LEU A 18 -27.04 -8.31 3.08
CA LEU A 18 -26.75 -7.42 4.20
C LEU A 18 -25.40 -7.75 4.85
N GLY A 19 -25.10 -9.04 5.05
CA GLY A 19 -23.82 -9.48 5.62
C GLY A 19 -22.62 -9.09 4.75
N VAL A 20 -22.71 -9.32 3.43
CA VAL A 20 -21.65 -8.93 2.47
C VAL A 20 -21.48 -7.40 2.43
N THR A 21 -22.58 -6.66 2.45
CA THR A 21 -22.55 -5.19 2.43
C THR A 21 -21.88 -4.63 3.68
N ALA A 22 -22.22 -5.17 4.86
CA ALA A 22 -21.62 -4.76 6.12
C ALA A 22 -20.12 -5.08 6.16
N LEU A 23 -19.70 -6.27 5.69
CA LEU A 23 -18.29 -6.64 5.60
C LEU A 23 -17.52 -5.73 4.65
N ALA A 24 -18.06 -5.47 3.46
CA ALA A 24 -17.45 -4.57 2.48
C ALA A 24 -17.28 -3.15 3.05
N ALA A 25 -18.33 -2.60 3.66
CA ALA A 25 -18.28 -1.29 4.31
C ALA A 25 -17.21 -1.24 5.42
N ALA A 26 -17.16 -2.24 6.30
CA ALA A 26 -16.14 -2.31 7.34
C ALA A 26 -14.71 -2.35 6.77
N THR A 27 -14.47 -3.17 5.74
CA THR A 27 -13.16 -3.24 5.09
C THR A 27 -12.79 -1.93 4.36
N SER A 28 -13.76 -1.24 3.76
CA SER A 28 -13.52 0.05 3.10
C SER A 28 -13.16 1.17 4.09
N VAL A 29 -13.75 1.16 5.29
CA VAL A 29 -13.41 2.15 6.34
C VAL A 29 -12.05 1.82 6.96
N TRP A 30 -11.71 0.53 7.11
CA TRP A 30 -10.41 0.10 7.62
C TRP A 30 -9.25 0.58 6.73
N THR A 31 -9.41 0.55 5.40
CA THR A 31 -8.38 1.10 4.50
C THR A 31 -8.37 2.63 4.46
N ALA A 32 -9.46 3.30 4.81
CA ALA A 32 -9.51 4.77 4.88
C ALA A 32 -8.90 5.33 6.19
N GLN A 33 -8.92 4.56 7.28
CA GLN A 33 -8.19 4.88 8.53
C GLN A 33 -6.69 4.58 8.42
N ALA A 34 -6.27 3.83 7.40
CA ALA A 34 -4.88 3.68 7.03
C ALA A 34 -4.37 4.84 6.15
N ASP A 35 -5.16 5.91 5.97
CA ASP A 35 -4.65 7.11 5.31
C ASP A 35 -3.82 7.97 6.27
N THR A 36 -2.67 8.31 5.71
CA THR A 36 -1.50 9.05 6.16
C THR A 36 -1.74 10.54 6.46
N SER A 37 -2.99 10.95 6.67
CA SER A 37 -3.38 12.36 6.80
C SER A 37 -3.06 12.99 8.17
N GLY A 38 -2.45 12.22 9.08
CA GLY A 38 -2.02 12.67 10.41
C GLY A 38 -0.51 12.94 10.49
N GLY A 39 -0.03 13.92 9.72
CA GLY A 39 1.35 14.40 9.78
C GLY A 39 2.35 13.55 9.00
N ARG A 40 3.05 14.20 8.05
CA ARG A 40 4.30 13.64 7.52
C ARG A 40 5.24 13.43 8.71
N PRO A 41 5.76 12.21 8.97
CA PRO A 41 6.94 12.12 9.80
C PRO A 41 8.02 12.96 9.11
N SER A 42 8.42 14.07 9.74
CA SER A 42 9.66 14.76 9.36
C SER A 42 10.79 13.83 9.74
N ALA A 43 11.11 12.90 8.84
CA ALA A 43 12.28 12.07 8.97
C ALA A 43 13.48 12.98 8.67
N SER A 44 14.09 13.55 9.71
CA SER A 44 15.46 14.00 9.59
C SER A 44 16.32 12.76 9.40
N VAL A 45 16.63 12.45 8.14
CA VAL A 45 17.61 11.42 7.85
C VAL A 45 18.95 11.96 8.35
N ALA A 46 19.45 11.42 9.45
CA ALA A 46 20.84 11.61 9.84
C ALA A 46 21.69 11.05 8.71
N SER A 47 22.12 11.90 7.79
CA SER A 47 23.15 11.53 6.82
C SER A 47 24.42 11.28 7.63
N PRO A 48 24.98 10.07 7.61
CA PRO A 48 26.25 9.82 8.27
C PRO A 48 27.26 10.82 7.71
N ASP A 49 28.02 11.48 8.58
CA ASP A 49 29.05 12.44 8.19
C ASP A 49 29.95 11.78 7.14
N LYS A 50 29.91 12.29 5.90
CA LYS A 50 30.58 11.68 4.74
C LYS A 50 32.10 11.65 4.90
N ARG A 51 32.65 12.33 5.90
CA ARG A 51 34.08 12.62 6.02
C ARG A 51 34.93 11.39 6.39
N ASP A 52 34.39 10.36 7.03
CA ASP A 52 35.23 9.28 7.63
C ASP A 52 34.83 7.84 7.30
N ARG A 53 33.97 7.58 6.30
CA ARG A 53 33.61 6.19 5.94
C ARG A 53 34.25 5.73 4.63
N PRO A 54 35.16 4.74 4.63
CA PRO A 54 35.66 4.15 3.39
C PRO A 54 34.51 3.42 2.69
N VAL A 55 34.10 3.93 1.53
CA VAL A 55 33.06 3.31 0.69
C VAL A 55 33.75 2.47 -0.38
N ALA A 56 33.47 1.16 -0.37
CA ALA A 56 33.86 0.28 -1.46
C ALA A 56 33.04 0.64 -2.71
N LYS A 57 33.73 0.96 -3.82
CA LYS A 57 33.05 1.22 -5.10
C LYS A 57 32.49 -0.09 -5.65
N VAL A 58 31.25 -0.04 -6.10
CA VAL A 58 30.65 -1.11 -6.92
C VAL A 58 31.10 -0.96 -8.37
N ALA A 59 31.10 -2.07 -9.13
CA ALA A 59 31.42 -2.04 -10.55
C ALA A 59 30.41 -1.16 -11.33
N ALA A 60 30.88 -0.50 -12.39
CA ALA A 60 30.07 0.43 -13.17
C ALA A 60 28.85 -0.23 -13.84
N GLU A 61 28.98 -1.50 -14.21
CA GLU A 61 27.89 -2.31 -14.75
C GLU A 61 26.75 -2.54 -13.76
N ILE A 62 27.05 -2.57 -12.45
CA ILE A 62 26.06 -2.71 -11.38
C ILE A 62 25.45 -1.34 -11.05
N ALA A 63 26.28 -0.31 -10.92
CA ALA A 63 25.85 1.04 -10.54
C ALA A 63 24.77 1.62 -11.47
N HIS A 64 24.80 1.22 -12.75
CA HIS A 64 23.91 1.70 -13.82
C HIS A 64 23.06 0.59 -14.43
N ALA A 65 22.87 -0.52 -13.73
CA ALA A 65 22.11 -1.66 -14.27
C ALA A 65 20.65 -1.29 -14.58
N SER A 66 20.05 -0.40 -13.78
CA SER A 66 18.68 0.09 -13.98
C SER A 66 18.52 0.88 -15.28
N ASP A 67 19.56 1.53 -15.79
CA ASP A 67 19.50 2.30 -17.05
C ASP A 67 19.29 1.41 -18.28
N ARG A 68 19.54 0.10 -18.16
CA ARG A 68 19.50 -0.86 -19.27
C ARG A 68 18.39 -1.90 -19.18
N GLY A 69 17.65 -1.96 -18.06
CA GLY A 69 16.64 -2.97 -17.83
C GLY A 69 15.25 -2.54 -18.32
N ALA A 70 14.51 -3.46 -18.96
CA ALA A 70 13.11 -3.21 -19.36
C ALA A 70 12.16 -2.88 -18.18
N ARG A 71 12.60 -3.10 -16.95
CA ARG A 71 11.90 -2.79 -15.70
C ARG A 71 12.72 -1.91 -14.75
N GLY A 72 13.78 -1.27 -15.25
CA GLY A 72 14.62 -0.40 -14.44
C GLY A 72 13.88 0.86 -14.02
N VAL A 73 14.05 1.27 -12.75
CA VAL A 73 13.47 2.51 -12.21
C VAL A 73 14.56 3.25 -11.45
N ASN A 74 14.75 4.54 -11.79
CA ASN A 74 15.67 5.45 -11.11
C ASN A 74 14.86 6.45 -10.30
N ILE A 75 14.94 6.38 -8.97
CA ILE A 75 14.27 7.32 -8.07
C ILE A 75 15.25 8.43 -7.74
N THR A 76 14.92 9.66 -8.13
CA THR A 76 15.66 10.86 -7.77
C THR A 76 14.91 11.62 -6.70
N ILE A 77 15.64 12.12 -5.71
CA ILE A 77 15.14 13.10 -4.76
C ILE A 77 15.79 14.42 -5.17
N ASP A 78 14.98 15.35 -5.68
CA ASP A 78 15.44 16.71 -5.89
C ASP A 78 15.52 17.40 -4.54
N ASP A 79 16.52 18.27 -4.37
CA ASP A 79 16.85 18.94 -3.11
C ASP A 79 15.77 19.99 -2.80
N GLY A 80 14.59 19.50 -2.42
CA GLY A 80 13.47 20.31 -1.94
C GLY A 80 13.90 21.24 -0.80
N PRO A 81 13.03 22.21 -0.45
CA PRO A 81 13.40 23.38 0.36
C PRO A 81 14.22 23.07 1.62
#